data_AF-A0ABD0XTZ1-F1
#
_entry.id   AF-A0ABD0XTZ1-F1
#
_cell.length_a   1.000
_cell.length_b   1.000
_cell.length_c   1.000
_cell.angle_alpha   90.00
_cell.angle_beta   90.00
_cell.angle_gamma   90.00
#
_symmetry.space_group_name_H-M   'P 1'
#
loop_
_entity.id
_entity.type
_entity.pdbx_description
1 polymer ?
#
loop_
_entity_poly.entity_id
_entity_poly.type
_entity_poly.pdbx_seq_one_letter_code
_entity_poly.pdbx_strand_id
1 'polypeptide(L)'
;MEHRYKTGFHLCSDSDLWVCVSGDCGNLTSLVVQTVDQETSGDFIWCQREGVMTRNLSKELHYFDLSLDNILWIGNDNGIAGWRLLTHVDLGIRSDTGKANRSPQTTVVPLMRVPVNCQRDFKLLTFDPDGDTVKCKYAVPPKECKTSSNVTSSNVPLDFTILTASCTLSFSSQSNKTGTYAVQMMMEDFPAQSISLSYTDGSQSSRTPGDTLSKLPVHFAIRVDPAVPSCTGGEYLPLFLSPTPAQGAVLYTSTDQLLEITVMAQATQSIVSELLVSGPQRITESTTSPGVYLLKWKPTNEEEGGFYPVCFIAVGVNGSSRYQSELHCVVVGVGNASSEYDTKRVNTQHYTITLNKVASPV
;
A
#
# COMPACT_ATOMS: atom_id res chain seq x y z
N MET A 1 0.51 13.39 18.04
CA MET A 1 0.88 12.42 17.00
C MET A 1 -0.13 12.51 15.87
N GLU A 2 0.36 12.62 14.64
CA GLU A 2 -0.47 12.50 13.44
C GLU A 2 -0.49 11.04 12.98
N HIS A 3 -1.66 10.55 12.58
CA HIS A 3 -1.84 9.23 11.99
C HIS A 3 -2.71 9.38 10.74
N ARG A 4 -2.27 8.76 9.64
CA ARG A 4 -2.95 8.80 8.34
C ARG A 4 -3.42 7.41 7.97
N TYR A 5 -4.62 7.31 7.46
CA TYR A 5 -5.20 6.04 7.04
C TYR A 5 -6.03 6.22 5.77
N LYS A 6 -6.11 5.16 4.96
CA LYS A 6 -7.02 5.07 3.82
C LYS A 6 -8.16 4.12 4.12
N THR A 7 -9.36 4.51 3.72
CA THR A 7 -10.55 3.65 3.81
C THR A 7 -11.26 3.62 2.47
N GLY A 8 -11.57 2.40 2.01
CA GLY A 8 -12.41 2.16 0.84
C GLY A 8 -13.82 1.82 1.28
N PHE A 9 -14.81 2.51 0.73
CA PHE A 9 -16.23 2.32 0.99
C PHE A 9 -17.00 2.17 -0.32
N HIS A 10 -18.27 1.76 -0.21
CA HIS A 10 -19.18 1.84 -1.35
C HIS A 10 -19.57 3.30 -1.64
N LEU A 11 -19.72 4.14 -0.60
CA LEU A 11 -20.04 5.56 -0.72
C LEU A 11 -19.09 6.41 0.14
N CYS A 12 -18.73 7.61 -0.35
CA CYS A 12 -17.90 8.55 0.41
C CYS A 12 -18.59 9.12 1.66
N SER A 13 -19.90 8.89 1.83
CA SER A 13 -20.66 9.33 3.01
C SER A 13 -20.54 8.39 4.21
N ASP A 14 -19.96 7.20 4.02
CA ASP A 14 -19.85 6.20 5.08
C ASP A 14 -18.94 6.70 6.21
N SER A 15 -19.12 6.21 7.44
CA SER A 15 -18.36 6.69 8.60
C SER A 15 -17.13 5.83 8.90
N ASP A 16 -16.04 6.46 9.29
CA ASP A 16 -14.75 5.87 9.65
C ASP A 16 -14.37 6.21 11.11
N LEU A 17 -15.10 5.64 12.07
CA LEU A 17 -14.87 5.88 13.49
C LEU A 17 -13.89 4.86 14.11
N TRP A 18 -12.65 5.28 14.32
CA TRP A 18 -11.63 4.49 15.00
C TRP A 18 -11.83 4.47 16.52
N VAL A 19 -11.75 3.28 17.11
CA VAL A 19 -11.88 3.04 18.55
C VAL A 19 -10.55 2.59 19.13
N CYS A 20 -10.21 3.09 20.32
CA CYS A 20 -9.07 2.59 21.08
C CYS A 20 -9.40 1.26 21.71
N VAL A 21 -8.62 0.21 21.42
CA VAL A 21 -8.90 -1.15 21.92
C VAL A 21 -7.83 -1.68 22.87
N SER A 22 -6.64 -1.08 22.88
CA SER A 22 -5.56 -1.41 23.81
C SER A 22 -4.58 -0.24 23.94
N GLY A 23 -3.85 -0.22 25.06
CA GLY A 23 -2.86 0.83 25.36
C GLY A 23 -3.48 2.21 25.53
N ASP A 24 -2.69 3.24 25.25
CA ASP A 24 -3.12 4.64 25.38
C ASP A 24 -3.14 5.35 24.03
N CYS A 25 -4.34 5.41 23.45
CA CYS A 25 -4.53 6.08 22.17
C CYS A 25 -4.67 7.61 22.30
N GLY A 26 -4.63 8.17 23.52
CA GLY A 26 -4.86 9.58 23.78
C GLY A 26 -6.23 10.10 23.32
N ASN A 27 -6.35 11.43 23.32
CA ASN A 27 -7.56 12.12 22.89
C ASN A 27 -7.44 12.57 21.43
N LEU A 28 -8.50 12.35 20.64
CA LEU A 28 -8.62 12.91 19.30
C LEU A 28 -8.76 14.42 19.38
N THR A 29 -7.87 15.15 18.71
CA THR A 29 -7.86 16.63 18.70
C THR A 29 -8.27 17.21 17.35
N SER A 30 -8.00 16.50 16.27
CA SER A 30 -8.38 16.87 14.91
C SER A 30 -8.58 15.62 14.06
N LEU A 31 -9.56 15.66 13.16
CA LEU A 31 -9.78 14.66 12.13
C LEU A 31 -10.21 15.39 10.86
N VAL A 32 -9.42 15.25 9.80
CA VAL A 32 -9.76 15.73 8.46
C VAL A 32 -9.93 14.51 7.57
N VAL A 33 -11.08 14.39 6.92
CA VAL A 33 -11.37 13.31 5.98
C VAL A 33 -11.62 13.90 4.60
N GLN A 34 -10.91 13.42 3.58
CA GLN A 34 -11.08 13.85 2.20
C GLN A 34 -11.17 12.66 1.25
N THR A 35 -12.00 12.78 0.23
CA THR A 35 -12.01 11.83 -0.90
C THR A 35 -10.69 11.93 -1.66
N VAL A 36 -10.10 10.77 -1.92
CA VAL A 36 -8.89 10.62 -2.73
C VAL A 36 -9.28 10.31 -4.16
N ASP A 37 -10.13 9.30 -4.34
CA ASP A 37 -10.59 8.83 -5.64
C ASP A 37 -11.91 8.07 -5.49
N GLN A 38 -12.68 7.95 -6.57
CA GLN A 38 -13.94 7.21 -6.58
C GLN A 38 -14.30 6.72 -7.99
N GLU A 39 -14.87 5.52 -8.06
CA GLU A 39 -15.59 5.06 -9.24
C GLU A 39 -17.10 5.21 -8.98
N THR A 40 -17.73 6.15 -9.69
CA THR A 40 -19.18 6.41 -9.58
C THR A 40 -20.02 5.63 -10.59
N SER A 41 -19.39 4.80 -11.42
CA SER A 41 -20.06 3.99 -12.45
C SER A 41 -19.27 2.73 -12.79
N GLY A 42 -19.95 1.70 -13.31
CA GLY A 42 -19.38 0.40 -13.65
C GLY A 42 -19.96 -0.74 -12.81
N ASP A 43 -19.32 -1.91 -12.85
CA ASP A 43 -19.80 -3.11 -12.15
C ASP A 43 -19.77 -2.96 -10.62
N PHE A 44 -18.85 -2.15 -10.12
CA PHE A 44 -18.64 -1.89 -8.71
C PHE A 44 -18.35 -0.41 -8.51
N ILE A 45 -19.17 0.24 -7.71
CA ILE A 45 -18.90 1.59 -7.25
C ILE A 45 -18.12 1.53 -5.95
N TRP A 46 -17.14 2.40 -5.83
CA TRP A 46 -16.36 2.54 -4.61
C TRP A 46 -15.87 3.97 -4.47
N CYS A 47 -15.56 4.35 -3.24
CA CYS A 47 -14.93 5.60 -2.89
C CYS A 47 -13.80 5.32 -1.92
N GLN A 48 -12.62 5.89 -2.19
CA GLN A 48 -11.53 5.92 -1.24
C GLN A 48 -11.41 7.30 -0.59
N ARG A 49 -11.24 7.31 0.73
CA ARG A 49 -10.94 8.52 1.49
C ARG A 49 -9.65 8.36 2.27
N GLU A 50 -9.00 9.48 2.53
CA GLU A 50 -7.99 9.59 3.57
C GLU A 50 -8.54 10.26 4.79
N GLY A 51 -8.28 9.69 5.97
CA GLY A 51 -8.38 10.41 7.21
C GLY A 51 -6.98 10.77 7.72
N VAL A 52 -6.81 12.04 8.08
CA VAL A 52 -5.66 12.53 8.82
C VAL A 52 -6.13 12.87 10.22
N MET A 53 -5.77 12.02 11.18
CA MET A 53 -6.13 12.20 12.58
C MET A 53 -4.94 12.69 13.40
N THR A 54 -5.17 13.68 14.27
CA THR A 54 -4.20 14.12 15.25
C THR A 54 -4.69 13.77 16.65
N ARG A 55 -3.88 13.01 17.38
CA ARG A 55 -4.15 12.60 18.75
C ARG A 55 -3.14 13.21 19.71
N ASN A 56 -3.65 13.71 20.84
CA ASN A 56 -2.84 14.12 21.98
C ASN A 56 -2.68 12.92 22.90
N LEU A 57 -1.50 12.31 22.86
CA LEU A 57 -1.16 11.12 23.63
C LEU A 57 -0.85 11.51 25.08
N SER A 58 -1.18 10.64 26.05
CA SER A 58 -0.83 10.89 27.45
C SER A 58 0.68 10.72 27.70
N LYS A 59 1.13 10.85 28.95
CA LYS A 59 2.55 10.75 29.31
C LYS A 59 3.02 9.31 29.61
N GLU A 60 2.13 8.33 29.74
CA GLU A 60 2.48 6.94 30.06
C GLU A 60 2.43 6.06 28.80
N LEU A 61 3.38 6.27 27.88
CA LEU A 61 3.32 5.73 26.52
C LEU A 61 4.22 4.53 26.33
N HIS A 62 3.58 3.39 26.02
CA HIS A 62 4.24 2.18 25.55
C HIS A 62 3.85 1.88 24.12
N TYR A 63 2.55 1.62 23.92
CA TYR A 63 1.97 1.32 22.63
C TYR A 63 0.49 1.69 22.65
N PHE A 64 -0.15 1.68 21.50
CA PHE A 64 -1.60 1.68 21.41
C PHE A 64 -2.11 0.88 20.22
N ASP A 65 -3.34 0.39 20.36
CA ASP A 65 -4.07 -0.28 19.30
C ASP A 65 -5.33 0.51 18.95
N LEU A 66 -5.46 0.88 17.68
CA LEU A 66 -6.69 1.43 17.13
C LEU A 66 -7.38 0.37 16.28
N SER A 67 -8.70 0.27 16.42
CA SER A 67 -9.54 -0.62 15.64
C SER A 67 -10.64 0.16 14.93
N LEU A 68 -10.88 -0.17 13.67
CA LEU A 68 -12.06 0.24 12.92
C LEU A 68 -12.71 -1.01 12.34
N ASP A 69 -14.01 -1.20 12.50
CA ASP A 69 -14.69 -2.38 11.98
C ASP A 69 -16.11 -2.10 11.50
N ASN A 70 -16.57 -2.92 10.56
CA ASN A 70 -17.93 -2.84 10.02
C ASN A 70 -18.37 -4.23 9.50
N ILE A 71 -19.56 -4.31 8.90
CA ILE A 71 -20.28 -5.54 8.56
C ILE A 71 -20.56 -5.72 7.07
N LEU A 72 -20.13 -4.79 6.21
CA LEU A 72 -20.37 -4.84 4.77
C LEU A 72 -19.08 -4.65 3.97
N TRP A 73 -18.57 -5.75 3.43
CA TRP A 73 -17.70 -5.77 2.26
C TRP A 73 -18.49 -5.57 0.97
N ILE A 74 -17.79 -5.23 -0.10
CA ILE A 74 -18.28 -5.44 -1.47
C ILE A 74 -18.71 -6.90 -1.64
N GLY A 75 -19.76 -7.13 -2.44
CA GLY A 75 -20.19 -8.49 -2.78
C GLY A 75 -19.01 -9.33 -3.25
N ASN A 76 -18.75 -10.44 -2.56
CA ASN A 76 -17.59 -11.28 -2.79
C ASN A 76 -17.93 -12.78 -2.71
N ASP A 77 -17.22 -13.56 -3.51
CA ASP A 77 -17.39 -14.99 -3.69
C ASP A 77 -16.69 -15.81 -2.59
N ASN A 78 -15.89 -15.19 -1.73
CA ASN A 78 -15.29 -15.82 -0.55
C ASN A 78 -16.09 -15.64 0.75
N GLY A 79 -17.32 -15.12 0.68
CA GLY A 79 -18.27 -15.11 1.80
C GLY A 79 -17.83 -14.28 3.01
N ILE A 80 -16.98 -13.27 2.80
CA ILE A 80 -16.53 -12.36 3.85
C ILE A 80 -17.52 -11.21 3.97
N ALA A 81 -18.30 -11.20 5.05
CA ALA A 81 -19.31 -10.16 5.27
C ALA A 81 -18.72 -8.91 5.93
N GLY A 82 -18.11 -9.06 7.10
CA GLY A 82 -17.52 -7.95 7.85
C GLY A 82 -16.01 -7.82 7.66
N TRP A 83 -15.50 -6.67 8.06
CA TRP A 83 -14.07 -6.40 8.14
C TRP A 83 -13.72 -5.77 9.48
N ARG A 84 -12.46 -5.88 9.85
CA ARG A 84 -11.84 -5.16 10.96
C ARG A 84 -10.45 -4.76 10.52
N LEU A 85 -10.07 -3.53 10.83
CA LEU A 85 -8.75 -2.96 10.65
C LEU A 85 -8.19 -2.78 12.05
N LEU A 86 -7.07 -3.44 12.34
CA LEU A 86 -6.33 -3.26 13.59
C LEU A 86 -4.98 -2.64 13.25
N THR A 87 -4.67 -1.48 13.82
CA THR A 87 -3.33 -0.93 13.76
C THR A 87 -2.70 -0.95 15.15
N HIS A 88 -1.44 -1.35 15.21
CA HIS A 88 -0.61 -1.36 16.40
C HIS A 88 0.58 -0.43 16.17
N VAL A 89 0.87 0.43 17.14
CA VAL A 89 2.03 1.32 17.12
C VAL A 89 2.77 1.21 18.44
N ASP A 90 4.03 0.80 18.41
CA ASP A 90 4.97 0.89 19.54
C ASP A 90 5.60 2.29 19.56
N LEU A 91 5.48 2.98 20.69
CA LEU A 91 5.91 4.37 20.87
C LEU A 91 7.30 4.48 21.52
N GLY A 92 7.97 3.35 21.75
CA GLY A 92 9.30 3.33 22.33
C GLY A 92 10.32 4.04 21.46
N ILE A 93 11.20 4.81 22.10
CA ILE A 93 12.34 5.45 21.42
C ILE A 93 13.37 4.37 21.12
N ARG A 94 13.67 4.21 19.84
CA ARG A 94 14.58 3.18 19.36
C ARG A 94 16.03 3.57 19.63
N SER A 95 16.84 2.61 20.05
CA SER A 95 18.28 2.80 20.29
C SER A 95 19.11 3.03 19.02
N ASP A 96 18.61 2.63 17.85
CA ASP A 96 19.30 2.78 16.57
C ASP A 96 19.01 4.11 15.87
N THR A 97 17.76 4.59 15.91
CA THR A 97 17.35 5.85 15.26
C THR A 97 17.25 7.03 16.24
N GLY A 98 17.17 6.78 17.54
CA GLY A 98 16.92 7.81 18.56
C GLY A 98 15.53 8.45 18.48
N LYS A 99 14.64 7.92 17.63
CA LYS A 99 13.28 8.39 17.40
C LYS A 99 12.29 7.25 17.70
N ALA A 100 11.02 7.60 17.88
CA ALA A 100 9.96 6.59 17.90
C ALA A 100 9.84 5.90 16.53
N ASN A 101 9.31 4.69 16.51
CA ASN A 101 9.15 3.93 15.27
C ASN A 101 8.21 4.62 14.27
N ARG A 102 8.59 4.64 12.99
CA ARG A 102 7.76 5.07 11.87
C ARG A 102 7.32 3.84 11.08
N SER A 103 6.05 3.49 11.20
CA SER A 103 5.48 2.32 10.55
C SER A 103 5.66 2.32 9.01
N PRO A 104 5.57 1.15 8.35
CA PRO A 104 5.65 1.03 6.90
C PRO A 104 4.64 1.95 6.20
N GLN A 105 5.07 2.56 5.10
CA GLN A 105 4.25 3.40 4.26
C GLN A 105 3.78 2.61 3.04
N THR A 106 2.47 2.45 2.92
CA THR A 106 1.84 1.76 1.81
C THR A 106 0.46 2.33 1.51
N THR A 107 -0.02 2.10 0.30
CA THR A 107 -1.39 2.42 -0.09
C THR A 107 -1.81 1.56 -1.27
N VAL A 108 -3.12 1.36 -1.47
CA VAL A 108 -3.67 0.53 -2.53
C VAL A 108 -5.00 1.11 -2.98
N VAL A 109 -5.36 0.91 -4.25
CA VAL A 109 -6.73 1.19 -4.70
C VAL A 109 -7.69 0.14 -4.13
N PRO A 110 -8.95 0.48 -3.78
CA PRO A 110 -9.85 -0.45 -3.09
C PRO A 110 -10.22 -1.70 -3.88
N LEU A 111 -10.26 -1.62 -5.21
CA LEU A 111 -10.62 -2.72 -6.11
C LEU A 111 -9.61 -2.85 -7.25
N MET A 112 -8.91 -3.99 -7.27
CA MET A 112 -8.00 -4.37 -8.35
C MET A 112 -8.63 -5.46 -9.23
N ARG A 113 -8.21 -5.56 -10.48
CA ARG A 113 -8.75 -6.49 -11.48
C ARG A 113 -7.65 -7.30 -12.15
N VAL A 114 -7.96 -8.55 -12.49
CA VAL A 114 -7.10 -9.42 -13.30
C VAL A 114 -7.96 -10.39 -14.13
N PRO A 115 -7.70 -10.57 -15.44
CA PRO A 115 -8.39 -11.60 -16.22
C PRO A 115 -8.03 -13.01 -15.72
N VAL A 116 -9.00 -13.92 -15.75
CA VAL A 116 -8.88 -15.27 -15.18
C VAL A 116 -7.75 -16.10 -15.78
N ASN A 117 -7.34 -15.82 -17.03
CA ASN A 117 -6.28 -16.52 -17.76
C ASN A 117 -4.92 -15.81 -17.69
N CYS A 118 -4.79 -14.74 -16.89
CA CYS A 118 -3.55 -13.97 -16.75
C CYS A 118 -2.96 -14.16 -15.36
N GLN A 119 -1.76 -14.73 -15.30
CA GLN A 119 -0.97 -14.70 -14.07
C GLN A 119 -0.59 -13.26 -13.73
N ARG A 120 -0.66 -12.92 -12.45
CA ARG A 120 -0.35 -11.57 -11.98
C ARG A 120 0.19 -11.56 -10.57
N ASP A 121 1.25 -10.79 -10.39
CA ASP A 121 1.75 -10.43 -9.07
C ASP A 121 1.28 -9.02 -8.70
N PHE A 122 0.52 -8.91 -7.63
CA PHE A 122 0.15 -7.63 -7.01
C PHE A 122 1.23 -7.27 -6.00
N LYS A 123 2.23 -6.49 -6.45
CA LYS A 123 3.36 -6.05 -5.62
C LYS A 123 2.97 -4.82 -4.81
N LEU A 124 2.70 -5.01 -3.53
CA LEU A 124 2.41 -3.91 -2.61
C LEU A 124 3.68 -3.09 -2.33
N LEU A 125 3.52 -1.80 -2.09
CA LEU A 125 4.62 -0.95 -1.65
C LEU A 125 5.01 -1.29 -0.20
N THR A 126 6.29 -1.52 0.05
CA THR A 126 6.83 -1.92 1.37
C THR A 126 7.87 -0.94 1.91
N PHE A 127 7.65 0.36 1.69
CA PHE A 127 8.61 1.38 2.10
C PHE A 127 8.58 1.55 3.62
N ASP A 128 9.73 1.47 4.28
CA ASP A 128 9.84 1.74 5.72
C ASP A 128 10.81 2.92 5.94
N PRO A 129 10.35 4.03 6.55
CA PRO A 129 11.19 5.21 6.75
C PRO A 129 12.41 4.99 7.66
N ASP A 130 12.38 3.99 8.56
CA ASP A 130 13.47 3.67 9.47
C ASP A 130 14.42 2.60 8.90
N GLY A 131 14.11 2.08 7.71
CA GLY A 131 14.92 1.05 7.03
C GLY A 131 14.66 -0.36 7.57
N ASP A 132 13.51 -0.58 8.21
CA ASP A 132 13.13 -1.89 8.71
C ASP A 132 12.75 -2.86 7.60
N THR A 133 12.82 -4.15 7.94
CA THR A 133 12.31 -5.19 7.04
C THR A 133 10.81 -5.25 7.16
N VAL A 134 10.10 -5.07 6.05
CA VAL A 134 8.64 -5.18 5.99
C VAL A 134 8.25 -6.58 5.52
N LYS A 135 7.31 -7.21 6.20
CA LYS A 135 6.71 -8.50 5.79
C LYS A 135 5.19 -8.40 5.84
N CYS A 136 4.55 -9.26 5.06
CA CYS A 136 3.10 -9.36 5.04
C CYS A 136 2.60 -10.78 5.28
N LYS A 137 1.39 -10.87 5.82
CA LYS A 137 0.65 -12.11 6.04
C LYS A 137 -0.84 -11.88 5.81
N TYR A 138 -1.61 -12.95 5.63
CA TYR A 138 -3.05 -12.86 5.79
C TYR A 138 -3.35 -12.42 7.23
N ALA A 139 -4.31 -11.51 7.40
CA ALA A 139 -4.79 -11.09 8.71
C ALA A 139 -5.33 -12.30 9.49
N VAL A 140 -5.37 -12.27 10.80
CA VAL A 140 -5.81 -13.39 11.66
C VAL A 140 -7.06 -12.97 12.46
N PRO A 141 -8.18 -13.70 12.34
CA PRO A 141 -9.39 -13.39 13.08
C PRO A 141 -9.28 -13.87 14.54
N PRO A 142 -10.05 -13.30 15.47
CA PRO A 142 -11.01 -12.20 15.27
C PRO A 142 -10.38 -10.82 15.45
N LYS A 143 -9.08 -10.73 15.77
CA LYS A 143 -8.43 -9.46 16.15
C LYS A 143 -8.07 -8.60 14.95
N GLU A 144 -7.38 -9.17 13.96
CA GLU A 144 -6.86 -8.41 12.81
C GLU A 144 -7.89 -8.30 11.68
N CYS A 145 -8.88 -9.19 11.63
CA CYS A 145 -9.95 -9.17 10.65
C CYS A 145 -11.23 -9.83 11.18
N LYS A 146 -12.35 -9.64 10.47
CA LYS A 146 -13.60 -10.38 10.70
C LYS A 146 -13.74 -11.50 9.67
N THR A 147 -14.28 -12.62 10.12
CA THR A 147 -14.73 -13.73 9.27
C THR A 147 -16.04 -14.26 9.82
N SER A 148 -16.82 -14.98 9.01
CA SER A 148 -17.91 -15.79 9.53
C SER A 148 -17.33 -17.01 10.25
N SER A 149 -18.10 -17.61 11.16
CA SER A 149 -17.64 -18.66 12.09
C SER A 149 -16.99 -19.89 11.42
N ASN A 150 -17.17 -20.07 10.11
CA ASN A 150 -16.67 -21.20 9.32
C ASN A 150 -15.65 -20.80 8.24
N VAL A 151 -15.18 -19.55 8.25
CA VAL A 151 -14.32 -18.98 7.21
C VAL A 151 -12.99 -18.55 7.84
N THR A 152 -11.87 -19.06 7.32
CA THR A 152 -10.54 -18.57 7.68
C THR A 152 -10.30 -17.21 7.03
N SER A 153 -9.39 -16.42 7.57
CA SER A 153 -9.05 -15.11 6.98
C SER A 153 -8.41 -15.21 5.60
N SER A 154 -7.82 -16.36 5.28
CA SER A 154 -7.23 -16.67 3.97
C SER A 154 -8.22 -17.35 3.02
N ASN A 155 -9.54 -17.20 3.20
CA ASN A 155 -10.55 -17.86 2.36
C ASN A 155 -10.60 -17.35 0.90
N VAL A 156 -9.53 -16.72 0.42
CA VAL A 156 -9.33 -16.48 -1.00
C VAL A 156 -9.10 -17.81 -1.74
N PRO A 157 -9.42 -17.90 -3.04
CA PRO A 157 -9.13 -19.07 -3.85
C PRO A 157 -7.66 -19.50 -3.74
N LEU A 158 -7.39 -20.80 -3.93
CA LEU A 158 -6.03 -21.37 -3.95
C LEU A 158 -5.11 -20.74 -5.00
N ASP A 159 -5.68 -20.04 -5.98
CA ASP A 159 -4.93 -19.28 -6.98
C ASP A 159 -4.16 -18.11 -6.36
N PHE A 160 -4.54 -17.64 -5.17
CA PHE A 160 -3.93 -16.52 -4.49
C PHE A 160 -2.95 -16.97 -3.39
N THR A 161 -1.67 -16.61 -3.54
CA THR A 161 -0.62 -16.90 -2.56
C THR A 161 0.12 -15.62 -2.17
N ILE A 162 0.30 -15.39 -0.87
CA ILE A 162 1.13 -14.27 -0.39
C ILE A 162 2.58 -14.72 -0.30
N LEU A 163 3.46 -14.01 -1.01
CA LEU A 163 4.89 -14.04 -0.80
C LEU A 163 5.24 -13.08 0.34
N THR A 164 5.40 -13.64 1.54
CA THR A 164 5.46 -12.88 2.80
C THR A 164 6.61 -11.88 2.86
N ALA A 165 7.78 -12.25 2.34
CA ALA A 165 9.00 -11.44 2.40
C ALA A 165 8.99 -10.23 1.45
N SER A 166 8.16 -10.24 0.41
CA SER A 166 8.06 -9.15 -0.57
C SER A 166 6.68 -8.49 -0.60
N CYS A 167 5.80 -8.85 0.33
CA CYS A 167 4.40 -8.41 0.36
C CYS A 167 3.71 -8.48 -1.01
N THR A 168 3.98 -9.55 -1.76
CA THR A 168 3.41 -9.73 -3.09
C THR A 168 2.30 -10.75 -3.02
N LEU A 169 1.11 -10.38 -3.46
CA LEU A 169 0.01 -11.33 -3.64
C LEU A 169 0.07 -11.86 -5.08
N SER A 170 0.44 -13.13 -5.24
CA SER A 170 0.55 -13.79 -6.54
C SER A 170 -0.76 -14.48 -6.89
N PHE A 171 -1.23 -14.28 -8.12
CA PHE A 171 -2.38 -14.95 -8.72
C PHE A 171 -1.90 -15.90 -9.83
N SER A 172 -2.13 -17.20 -9.64
CA SER A 172 -1.58 -18.26 -10.50
C SER A 172 -2.47 -18.61 -11.70
N SER A 173 -3.72 -18.15 -11.74
CA SER A 173 -4.67 -18.40 -12.84
C SER A 173 -5.04 -19.89 -13.04
N GLN A 174 -4.80 -20.75 -12.05
CA GLN A 174 -4.96 -22.20 -12.21
C GLN A 174 -6.42 -22.68 -12.18
N SER A 175 -7.28 -22.08 -11.36
CA SER A 175 -8.64 -22.59 -11.14
C SER A 175 -9.63 -22.23 -12.24
N ASN A 176 -9.28 -21.28 -13.13
CA ASN A 176 -10.16 -20.72 -14.14
C ASN A 176 -11.51 -20.20 -13.59
N LYS A 177 -11.53 -19.70 -12.35
CA LYS A 177 -12.73 -19.16 -11.70
C LYS A 177 -12.72 -17.63 -11.70
N THR A 178 -13.76 -17.05 -12.29
CA THR A 178 -14.06 -15.62 -12.16
C THR A 178 -14.79 -15.35 -10.86
N GLY A 179 -14.67 -14.12 -10.35
CA GLY A 179 -15.34 -13.72 -9.11
C GLY A 179 -14.70 -12.50 -8.49
N THR A 180 -15.28 -12.00 -7.42
CA THR A 180 -14.73 -10.93 -6.59
C THR A 180 -14.32 -11.51 -5.25
N TYR A 181 -13.10 -11.23 -4.79
CA TYR A 181 -12.55 -11.81 -3.57
C TYR A 181 -12.05 -10.70 -2.65
N ALA A 182 -12.52 -10.69 -1.41
CA ALA A 182 -12.00 -9.81 -0.38
C ALA A 182 -10.66 -10.36 0.13
N VAL A 183 -9.63 -9.50 0.13
CA VAL A 183 -8.29 -9.82 0.60
C VAL A 183 -8.02 -9.02 1.88
N GLN A 184 -7.68 -9.73 2.95
CA GLN A 184 -7.42 -9.15 4.27
C GLN A 184 -5.99 -9.49 4.69
N MET A 185 -5.09 -8.50 4.66
CA MET A 185 -3.67 -8.68 4.97
C MET A 185 -3.23 -7.77 6.11
N MET A 186 -2.14 -8.19 6.78
CA MET A 186 -1.37 -7.36 7.69
C MET A 186 0.02 -7.13 7.11
N MET A 187 0.47 -5.88 7.18
CA MET A 187 1.84 -5.45 6.90
C MET A 187 2.50 -5.08 8.23
N GLU A 188 3.69 -5.62 8.46
CA GLU A 188 4.41 -5.50 9.72
C GLU A 188 5.88 -5.14 9.43
N ASP A 189 6.45 -4.24 10.22
CA ASP A 189 7.88 -3.89 10.23
C ASP A 189 8.63 -4.69 11.30
N PHE A 190 9.89 -4.98 11.00
CA PHE A 190 10.80 -5.72 11.86
C PHE A 190 12.15 -5.02 11.84
N PRO A 191 12.75 -4.72 13.00
CA PRO A 191 14.00 -3.99 13.05
C PRO A 191 15.11 -4.80 12.37
N ALA A 192 15.99 -4.12 11.63
CA ALA A 192 17.06 -4.78 10.88
C ALA A 192 18.10 -5.49 11.77
N GLN A 193 18.13 -5.16 13.06
CA GLN A 193 18.98 -5.75 14.09
C GLN A 193 18.26 -5.70 15.44
N SER A 194 18.80 -6.36 16.45
CA SER A 194 18.23 -6.24 17.79
C SER A 194 18.40 -4.82 18.33
N ILE A 195 17.31 -4.23 18.82
CA ILE A 195 17.26 -2.87 19.37
C ILE A 195 16.62 -2.89 20.76
N SER A 196 17.03 -1.96 21.62
CA SER A 196 16.26 -1.59 22.80
C SER A 196 15.28 -0.46 22.47
N LEU A 197 14.10 -0.52 23.07
CA LEU A 197 13.10 0.54 23.08
C LEU A 197 13.04 1.15 24.48
N SER A 198 13.08 2.48 24.57
CA SER A 198 12.97 3.22 25.83
C SER A 198 11.65 3.98 25.89
N TYR A 199 10.93 3.88 27.00
CA TYR A 199 9.61 4.47 27.18
C TYR A 199 9.63 5.63 28.16
N THR A 200 8.56 6.43 28.15
CA THR A 200 8.47 7.66 28.95
C THR A 200 8.35 7.42 30.45
N ASP A 201 7.93 6.23 30.86
CA ASP A 201 7.89 5.79 32.27
C ASP A 201 9.24 5.25 32.78
N GLY A 202 10.27 5.27 31.93
CA GLY A 202 11.62 4.79 32.26
C GLY A 202 11.83 3.28 32.05
N SER A 203 10.78 2.55 31.67
CA SER A 203 10.90 1.14 31.30
C SER A 203 11.62 0.98 29.96
N GLN A 204 12.12 -0.24 29.73
CA GLN A 204 12.76 -0.61 28.46
C GLN A 204 12.26 -1.98 28.00
N SER A 205 12.18 -2.16 26.69
CA SER A 205 11.95 -3.46 26.07
C SER A 205 13.03 -3.73 25.02
N SER A 206 13.13 -4.99 24.59
CA SER A 206 14.02 -5.40 23.51
C SER A 206 13.21 -5.96 22.35
N ARG A 207 13.62 -5.65 21.13
CA ARG A 207 13.05 -6.16 19.89
C ARG A 207 14.16 -6.76 19.05
N THR A 208 13.94 -7.96 18.55
CA THR A 208 14.82 -8.65 17.61
C THR A 208 14.27 -8.55 16.19
N PRO A 209 15.01 -8.93 15.14
CA PRO A 209 14.49 -8.98 13.77
C PRO A 209 13.30 -9.94 13.54
N GLY A 210 12.89 -10.70 14.57
CA GLY A 210 11.68 -11.52 14.57
C GLY A 210 10.47 -10.86 15.26
N ASP A 211 10.67 -9.73 15.95
CA ASP A 211 9.64 -9.03 16.71
C ASP A 211 9.12 -7.83 15.92
N THR A 212 7.79 -7.72 15.81
CA THR A 212 7.13 -6.63 15.09
C THR A 212 7.16 -5.33 15.90
N LEU A 213 7.34 -4.17 15.26
CA LEU A 213 7.22 -2.85 15.91
C LEU A 213 5.84 -2.21 15.69
N SER A 214 5.27 -2.41 14.52
CA SER A 214 4.00 -1.88 14.05
C SER A 214 3.23 -2.96 13.30
N LYS A 215 1.91 -2.77 13.26
CA LYS A 215 1.02 -3.58 12.42
C LYS A 215 0.05 -2.66 11.70
N LEU A 216 -0.09 -2.88 10.40
CA LEU A 216 -0.93 -2.08 9.52
C LEU A 216 -1.84 -3.01 8.70
N PRO A 217 -3.16 -2.79 8.71
CA PRO A 217 -4.07 -3.59 7.90
C PRO A 217 -4.05 -3.09 6.45
N VAL A 218 -3.88 -4.01 5.50
CA VAL A 218 -3.94 -3.73 4.06
C VAL A 218 -5.03 -4.60 3.46
N HIS A 219 -6.22 -4.00 3.32
CA HIS A 219 -7.43 -4.68 2.91
C HIS A 219 -7.91 -4.10 1.57
N PHE A 220 -8.21 -4.97 0.60
CA PHE A 220 -8.70 -4.59 -0.73
C PHE A 220 -9.49 -5.75 -1.34
N ALA A 221 -10.18 -5.50 -2.46
CA ALA A 221 -10.84 -6.53 -3.24
C ALA A 221 -10.09 -6.80 -4.54
N ILE A 222 -10.10 -8.06 -4.99
CA ILE A 222 -9.68 -8.44 -6.34
C ILE A 222 -10.87 -8.97 -7.11
N ARG A 223 -11.11 -8.40 -8.28
CA ARG A 223 -12.03 -8.93 -9.27
C ARG A 223 -11.26 -9.75 -10.31
N VAL A 224 -11.53 -11.04 -10.35
CA VAL A 224 -11.08 -11.94 -11.41
C VAL A 224 -12.11 -11.89 -12.55
N ASP A 225 -11.75 -11.18 -13.61
CA ASP A 225 -12.60 -10.94 -14.78
C ASP A 225 -12.53 -12.10 -15.79
N PRO A 226 -13.47 -12.20 -16.74
CA PRO A 226 -13.41 -13.19 -17.81
C PRO A 226 -12.09 -13.18 -18.58
N ALA A 227 -11.80 -14.29 -19.27
CA ALA A 227 -10.55 -14.43 -20.01
C ALA A 227 -10.40 -13.36 -21.09
N VAL A 228 -9.17 -12.89 -21.27
CA VAL A 228 -8.78 -11.93 -22.30
C VAL A 228 -8.04 -12.63 -23.43
N PRO A 229 -8.10 -12.16 -24.69
CA PRO A 229 -7.39 -12.80 -25.80
C PRO A 229 -5.87 -12.86 -25.60
N SER A 230 -5.29 -11.90 -24.87
CA SER A 230 -3.86 -11.86 -24.57
C SER A 230 -3.57 -11.17 -23.25
N CYS A 231 -2.66 -11.75 -22.48
CA CYS A 231 -2.18 -11.23 -21.20
C CYS A 231 -0.93 -10.34 -21.34
N THR A 232 -0.41 -10.17 -22.57
CA THR A 232 0.77 -9.35 -22.82
C THR A 232 0.47 -7.89 -22.48
N GLY A 233 1.29 -7.29 -21.61
CA GLY A 233 1.19 -5.88 -21.26
C GLY A 233 1.32 -5.01 -22.51
N GLY A 234 0.44 -4.02 -22.66
CA GLY A 234 0.40 -3.12 -23.81
C GLY A 234 -0.51 -3.60 -24.95
N GLU A 235 -1.09 -4.80 -24.86
CA GLU A 235 -2.16 -5.24 -25.77
C GLU A 235 -3.52 -4.82 -25.23
N TYR A 236 -4.13 -5.63 -24.37
CA TYR A 236 -5.41 -5.30 -23.71
C TYR A 236 -5.21 -4.65 -22.35
N LEU A 237 -4.26 -5.15 -21.56
CA LEU A 237 -3.92 -4.62 -20.24
C LEU A 237 -2.93 -3.46 -20.44
N PRO A 238 -3.22 -2.25 -19.96
CA PRO A 238 -2.31 -1.12 -20.13
C PRO A 238 -0.92 -1.40 -19.55
N LEU A 239 0.11 -0.98 -20.28
CA LEU A 239 1.51 -1.02 -19.84
C LEU A 239 2.00 0.40 -19.57
N PHE A 240 2.63 0.62 -18.42
CA PHE A 240 3.27 1.89 -18.12
C PHE A 240 4.53 2.08 -18.96
N LEU A 241 4.71 3.31 -19.45
CA LEU A 241 5.85 3.74 -20.25
C LEU A 241 6.59 4.88 -19.55
N SER A 242 7.84 5.12 -19.94
CA SER A 242 8.54 6.36 -19.56
C SER A 242 7.74 7.58 -20.05
N PRO A 243 7.64 8.66 -19.26
CA PRO A 243 8.44 8.99 -18.08
C PRO A 243 7.81 8.57 -16.73
N THR A 244 6.87 7.61 -16.70
CA THR A 244 6.33 7.07 -15.43
C THR A 244 7.49 6.63 -14.53
N PRO A 245 7.58 7.12 -13.28
CA PRO A 245 8.66 6.72 -12.38
C PRO A 245 8.65 5.21 -12.15
N ALA A 246 9.78 4.62 -11.76
CA ALA A 246 9.84 3.18 -11.49
C ALA A 246 9.01 2.78 -10.25
N GLN A 247 8.58 1.52 -10.19
CA GLN A 247 7.93 0.95 -9.01
C GLN A 247 8.81 1.13 -7.77
N GLY A 248 8.26 1.72 -6.72
CA GLY A 248 8.95 2.01 -5.46
C GLY A 248 9.93 3.18 -5.54
N ALA A 249 9.94 3.98 -6.63
CA ALA A 249 10.79 5.16 -6.71
C ALA A 249 10.46 6.16 -5.60
N VAL A 250 11.49 6.75 -5.00
CA VAL A 250 11.37 7.82 -4.02
C VAL A 250 11.60 9.16 -4.73
N LEU A 251 10.58 10.00 -4.71
CA LEU A 251 10.58 11.37 -5.23
C LEU A 251 10.67 12.34 -4.04
N TYR A 252 11.25 13.51 -4.26
CA TYR A 252 11.38 14.53 -3.23
C TYR A 252 10.74 15.85 -3.67
N THR A 253 10.13 16.54 -2.72
CA THR A 253 9.57 17.88 -2.90
C THR A 253 9.64 18.64 -1.58
N SER A 254 9.53 19.96 -1.63
CA SER A 254 9.35 20.83 -0.47
C SER A 254 7.90 21.31 -0.37
N THR A 255 7.54 21.94 0.77
CA THR A 255 6.18 22.43 1.05
C THR A 255 5.78 23.65 0.22
N ASP A 256 6.74 24.36 -0.35
CA ASP A 256 6.51 25.50 -1.25
C ASP A 256 6.40 25.09 -2.72
N GLN A 257 6.88 23.90 -3.09
CA GLN A 257 6.91 23.40 -4.46
C GLN A 257 5.71 22.50 -4.78
N LEU A 258 5.15 22.68 -5.98
CA LEU A 258 4.17 21.73 -6.53
C LEU A 258 4.92 20.54 -7.15
N LEU A 259 4.68 19.35 -6.64
CA LEU A 259 5.18 18.12 -7.24
C LEU A 259 4.28 17.73 -8.42
N GLU A 260 4.91 17.36 -9.53
CA GLU A 260 4.24 16.84 -10.71
C GLU A 260 4.81 15.46 -11.07
N ILE A 261 3.95 14.46 -11.17
CA ILE A 261 4.30 13.09 -11.57
C ILE A 261 3.58 12.79 -12.87
N THR A 262 4.36 12.62 -13.94
CA THR A 262 3.81 12.22 -15.24
C THR A 262 3.66 10.71 -15.29
N VAL A 263 2.44 10.24 -15.56
CA VAL A 263 2.12 8.82 -15.73
C VAL A 263 1.68 8.60 -17.18
N MET A 264 2.37 7.72 -17.87
CA MET A 264 2.08 7.35 -19.25
C MET A 264 1.78 5.86 -19.33
N ALA A 265 0.67 5.49 -19.95
CA ALA A 265 0.28 4.11 -20.18
C ALA A 265 -0.29 3.94 -21.58
N GLN A 266 -0.05 2.77 -22.17
CA GLN A 266 -0.53 2.45 -23.52
C GLN A 266 -1.10 1.03 -23.58
N ALA A 267 -2.10 0.88 -24.44
CA ALA A 267 -2.66 -0.39 -24.89
C ALA A 267 -2.99 -0.29 -26.39
N THR A 268 -2.87 -1.38 -27.13
CA THR A 268 -3.14 -1.42 -28.59
C THR A 268 -4.51 -2.00 -28.93
N GLN A 269 -5.08 -2.81 -28.03
CA GLN A 269 -6.37 -3.49 -28.19
C GLN A 269 -7.42 -3.00 -27.19
N SER A 270 -7.09 -2.00 -26.37
CA SER A 270 -8.02 -1.30 -25.49
C SER A 270 -7.69 0.20 -25.47
N ILE A 271 -8.67 1.02 -25.12
CA ILE A 271 -8.49 2.47 -24.98
C ILE A 271 -8.15 2.76 -23.52
N VAL A 272 -6.97 3.33 -23.26
CA VAL A 272 -6.59 3.78 -21.92
C VAL A 272 -7.38 5.05 -21.60
N SER A 273 -8.35 4.94 -20.71
CA SER A 273 -9.37 5.99 -20.49
C SER A 273 -9.32 6.62 -19.10
N GLU A 274 -8.69 5.96 -18.14
CA GLU A 274 -8.72 6.37 -16.74
C GLU A 274 -7.44 5.95 -16.01
N LEU A 275 -7.12 6.69 -14.93
CA LEU A 275 -6.10 6.36 -13.97
C LEU A 275 -6.74 6.35 -12.58
N LEU A 276 -6.79 5.18 -11.95
CA LEU A 276 -7.21 5.06 -10.55
C LEU A 276 -6.04 5.44 -9.64
N VAL A 277 -6.29 6.24 -8.62
CA VAL A 277 -5.24 6.82 -7.77
C VAL A 277 -5.53 6.59 -6.30
N SER A 278 -4.50 6.21 -5.56
CA SER A 278 -4.48 6.17 -4.11
C SER A 278 -3.25 6.94 -3.64
N GLY A 279 -3.43 8.13 -3.10
CA GLY A 279 -2.33 9.03 -2.71
C GLY A 279 -2.79 10.05 -1.67
N PRO A 280 -1.89 10.88 -1.11
CA PRO A 280 -2.21 11.80 -0.02
C PRO A 280 -3.34 12.78 -0.39
N GLN A 281 -4.04 13.29 0.61
CA GLN A 281 -5.15 14.21 0.47
C GLN A 281 -4.68 15.44 -0.32
N ARG A 282 -5.59 15.99 -1.14
CA ARG A 282 -5.30 17.04 -2.13
C ARG A 282 -4.40 16.61 -3.29
N ILE A 283 -4.09 15.32 -3.46
CA ILE A 283 -3.59 14.85 -4.75
C ILE A 283 -4.67 15.08 -5.80
N THR A 284 -4.26 15.60 -6.94
CA THR A 284 -5.15 15.85 -8.08
C THR A 284 -4.60 15.15 -9.30
N GLU A 285 -5.51 14.65 -10.13
CA GLU A 285 -5.20 14.04 -11.41
C GLU A 285 -5.77 14.93 -12.52
N SER A 286 -5.04 15.01 -13.62
CA SER A 286 -5.53 15.64 -14.84
C SER A 286 -5.04 14.86 -16.05
N THR A 287 -5.95 14.60 -16.98
CA THR A 287 -5.64 13.94 -18.25
C THR A 287 -5.18 14.98 -19.26
N THR A 288 -3.96 14.81 -19.78
CA THR A 288 -3.38 15.73 -20.79
C THR A 288 -3.66 15.27 -22.21
N SER A 289 -3.59 13.95 -22.43
CA SER A 289 -3.99 13.24 -23.63
C SER A 289 -4.40 11.81 -23.25
N PRO A 290 -5.11 11.06 -24.10
CA PRO A 290 -5.43 9.65 -23.81
C PRO A 290 -4.18 8.87 -23.39
N GLY A 291 -4.24 8.20 -22.24
CA GLY A 291 -3.11 7.44 -21.67
C GLY A 291 -1.98 8.28 -21.06
N VAL A 292 -2.10 9.61 -20.96
CA VAL A 292 -1.11 10.49 -20.30
C VAL A 292 -1.77 11.33 -19.23
N TYR A 293 -1.40 11.05 -18.00
CA TYR A 293 -1.94 11.63 -16.79
C TYR A 293 -0.87 12.43 -16.05
N LEU A 294 -1.28 13.53 -15.43
CA LEU A 294 -0.42 14.36 -14.62
C LEU A 294 -0.99 14.41 -13.20
N LEU A 295 -0.33 13.71 -12.28
CA LEU A 295 -0.63 13.77 -10.85
C LEU A 295 0.08 14.98 -10.25
N LYS A 296 -0.67 15.79 -9.50
CA LYS A 296 -0.15 16.99 -8.85
C LYS A 296 -0.45 16.95 -7.37
N TRP A 297 0.56 17.27 -6.56
CA TRP A 297 0.41 17.34 -5.12
C TRP A 297 1.32 18.43 -4.55
N LYS A 298 0.78 19.23 -3.63
CA LYS A 298 1.55 20.23 -2.89
C LYS A 298 1.46 19.89 -1.39
N PRO A 299 2.57 19.49 -0.75
CA PRO A 299 2.58 19.23 0.68
C PRO A 299 2.31 20.48 1.51
N THR A 300 1.80 20.32 2.72
CA THR A 300 1.70 21.38 3.72
C THR A 300 2.86 21.34 4.71
N ASN A 301 2.99 22.37 5.55
CA ASN A 301 4.07 22.42 6.55
C ASN A 301 3.98 21.30 7.58
N GLU A 302 2.78 20.78 7.85
CA GLU A 302 2.55 19.63 8.71
C GLU A 302 3.06 18.32 8.10
N GLU A 303 3.29 18.30 6.78
CA GLU A 303 3.75 17.12 6.04
C GLU A 303 5.28 17.07 5.89
N GLU A 304 6.01 18.08 6.39
CA GLU A 304 7.47 18.15 6.36
C GLU A 304 8.12 16.98 7.12
N GLY A 305 9.14 16.36 6.51
CA GLY A 305 9.83 15.19 7.05
C GLY A 305 9.07 13.86 6.92
N GLY A 306 7.86 13.90 6.33
CA GLY A 306 7.04 12.72 6.07
C GLY A 306 7.36 12.02 4.75
N PHE A 307 6.87 10.78 4.62
CA PHE A 307 6.93 9.98 3.40
C PHE A 307 5.51 9.55 3.03
N TYR A 308 5.09 9.86 1.80
CA TYR A 308 3.71 9.71 1.37
C TYR A 308 3.62 8.77 0.17
N PRO A 309 3.00 7.60 0.31
CA PRO A 309 2.84 6.66 -0.79
C PRO A 309 1.81 7.17 -1.79
N VAL A 310 2.09 7.02 -3.08
CA VAL A 310 1.17 7.26 -4.19
C VAL A 310 1.16 6.02 -5.08
N CYS A 311 0.05 5.31 -5.11
CA CYS A 311 -0.18 4.17 -5.97
C CYS A 311 -1.25 4.47 -7.01
N PHE A 312 -1.11 3.92 -8.21
CA PHE A 312 -2.02 4.14 -9.31
C PHE A 312 -2.11 2.93 -10.25
N ILE A 313 -3.23 2.83 -10.96
CA ILE A 313 -3.54 1.79 -11.94
C ILE A 313 -4.15 2.43 -13.19
N ALA A 314 -3.59 2.17 -14.36
CA ALA A 314 -4.18 2.59 -15.63
C ALA A 314 -5.27 1.60 -16.05
N VAL A 315 -6.41 2.14 -16.48
CA VAL A 315 -7.58 1.36 -16.92
C VAL A 315 -7.74 1.45 -18.43
N GLY A 316 -7.77 0.29 -19.08
CA GLY A 316 -8.04 0.11 -20.50
C GLY A 316 -9.45 -0.43 -20.71
N VAL A 317 -10.17 0.08 -21.71
CA VAL A 317 -11.54 -0.34 -22.04
C VAL A 317 -11.60 -0.88 -23.47
N ASN A 318 -12.23 -2.05 -23.65
CA ASN A 318 -12.62 -2.58 -24.96
C ASN A 318 -14.06 -3.07 -24.89
N GLY A 319 -14.97 -2.37 -25.56
CA GLY A 319 -16.40 -2.63 -25.44
C GLY A 319 -16.87 -2.45 -23.99
N SER A 320 -17.47 -3.50 -23.41
CA SER A 320 -17.88 -3.52 -21.99
C SER A 320 -16.80 -4.05 -21.05
N SER A 321 -15.65 -4.51 -21.57
CA SER A 321 -14.59 -5.09 -20.76
C SER A 321 -13.61 -4.02 -20.28
N ARG A 322 -13.23 -4.11 -19.00
CA ARG A 322 -12.22 -3.25 -18.36
C ARG A 322 -10.99 -4.10 -18.02
N TYR A 323 -9.82 -3.52 -18.23
CA TYR A 323 -8.53 -4.15 -17.98
C TYR A 323 -7.66 -3.19 -17.18
N GLN A 324 -6.86 -3.73 -16.26
CA GLN A 324 -5.98 -2.95 -15.42
C GLN A 324 -4.51 -3.27 -15.69
N SER A 325 -3.68 -2.24 -15.62
CA SER A 325 -2.21 -2.39 -15.55
C SER A 325 -1.80 -3.13 -14.27
N GLU A 326 -0.49 -3.27 -14.06
CA GLU A 326 0.01 -3.60 -12.72
C GLU A 326 -0.30 -2.46 -11.73
N LEU A 327 -0.33 -2.78 -10.43
CA LEU A 327 -0.33 -1.76 -9.37
C LEU A 327 1.05 -1.09 -9.38
N HIS A 328 1.06 0.23 -9.55
CA HIS A 328 2.30 0.99 -9.63
C HIS A 328 2.34 2.05 -8.55
N CYS A 329 3.43 2.11 -7.79
CA CYS A 329 3.55 2.91 -6.58
C CYS A 329 4.86 3.68 -6.55
N VAL A 330 4.83 4.89 -6.01
CA VAL A 330 5.99 5.72 -5.68
C VAL A 330 5.84 6.24 -4.26
N VAL A 331 6.93 6.76 -3.70
CA VAL A 331 6.97 7.42 -2.39
C VAL A 331 7.38 8.86 -2.60
N VAL A 332 6.68 9.80 -1.98
CA VAL A 332 7.05 11.21 -1.95
C VAL A 332 7.60 11.56 -0.58
N GLY A 333 8.90 11.81 -0.48
CA GLY A 333 9.53 12.40 0.70
C GLY A 333 9.37 13.93 0.68
N VAL A 334 8.92 14.51 1.79
CA VAL A 334 8.76 15.96 1.92
C VAL A 334 9.91 16.53 2.75
N GLY A 335 10.63 17.49 2.17
CA GLY A 335 11.79 18.14 2.77
C GLY A 335 13.07 17.92 1.96
N ASN A 336 14.19 18.45 2.47
CA ASN A 336 15.45 18.41 1.73
C ASN A 336 15.95 16.96 1.56
N ALA A 337 16.09 16.53 0.30
CA ALA A 337 16.71 15.27 -0.11
C ALA A 337 18.16 15.07 0.45
N SER A 338 18.75 16.12 1.03
CA SER A 338 20.14 16.20 1.47
C SER A 338 20.36 15.98 2.97
N SER A 339 19.37 15.52 3.75
CA SER A 339 19.58 15.14 5.15
C SER A 339 18.78 13.89 5.52
N GLU A 340 19.48 12.79 5.80
CA GLU A 340 18.98 11.46 6.26
C GLU A 340 18.65 10.36 5.21
N TYR A 341 19.30 10.35 4.04
CA TYR A 341 19.65 9.10 3.34
C TYR A 341 21.14 9.11 2.97
N ASP A 342 21.98 9.38 3.96
CA ASP A 342 23.44 9.26 3.81
C ASP A 342 23.83 7.77 3.82
N THR A 343 23.93 7.20 2.63
CA THR A 343 24.92 6.19 2.20
C THR A 343 25.46 5.19 3.25
N LYS A 344 24.58 4.49 3.98
CA LYS A 344 24.97 3.25 4.68
C LYS A 344 23.97 2.12 4.46
N ARG A 345 24.03 1.52 3.26
CA ARG A 345 24.02 0.06 2.98
C ARG A 345 23.75 -0.20 1.49
N VAL A 346 24.74 0.09 0.65
CA VAL A 346 25.00 -0.72 -0.54
C VAL A 346 26.49 -1.00 -0.53
N ASN A 347 26.88 -2.04 0.19
CA ASN A 347 28.18 -2.66 -0.03
C ASN A 347 28.00 -3.55 -1.27
N THR A 348 27.89 -2.95 -2.45
CA THR A 348 28.10 -3.67 -3.70
C THR A 348 29.57 -4.07 -3.72
N GLN A 349 29.85 -5.29 -3.28
CA GLN A 349 31.06 -5.97 -3.72
C GLN A 349 30.98 -6.05 -5.24
N HIS A 350 31.71 -5.18 -5.92
CA HIS A 350 32.04 -5.35 -7.31
C HIS A 350 32.88 -6.63 -7.41
N TYR A 351 32.22 -7.75 -7.74
CA TYR A 351 32.91 -8.90 -8.29
C TYR A 351 33.34 -8.53 -9.70
N THR A 352 34.59 -8.10 -9.85
CA THR A 352 35.24 -7.99 -11.15
C THR A 352 35.37 -9.41 -11.71
N ILE A 353 34.47 -9.79 -12.61
CA ILE A 353 34.62 -11.03 -13.38
C ILE A 353 35.70 -10.76 -14.44
N THR A 354 36.92 -11.20 -14.16
CA THR A 354 37.98 -11.26 -15.15
C THR A 354 37.66 -12.40 -16.11
N LEU A 355 37.17 -12.07 -17.31
CA LEU A 355 37.05 -13.03 -18.40
C LEU A 355 38.45 -13.39 -18.89
N ASN A 356 38.97 -14.53 -18.43
CA ASN A 356 40.17 -15.12 -19.00
C ASN A 356 39.84 -15.60 -20.41
N LYS A 357 40.49 -14.98 -21.39
CA LYS A 357 40.45 -15.33 -22.81
C LYS A 357 40.89 -16.78 -22.97
N VAL A 358 39.96 -17.66 -23.34
CA VAL A 358 40.27 -19.04 -23.74
C VAL A 358 41.10 -18.97 -25.02
N ALA A 359 42.36 -19.42 -24.94
CA ALA A 359 43.16 -19.68 -26.12
C ALA A 359 42.58 -20.91 -26.84
N SER A 360 42.18 -20.75 -28.09
CA SER A 360 41.86 -21.87 -28.98
C SER A 360 43.12 -22.67 -29.28
N PRO A 361 43.12 -24.00 -29.11
CA PRO A 361 44.12 -24.84 -29.75
C PRO A 361 43.68 -25.18 -31.18
N VAL A 362 44.68 -25.12 -32.07
CA VAL A 362 44.69 -25.67 -33.43
C VAL A 362 44.57 -27.19 -33.39
#